data_AF-A0A962MVU8-F1
#
_entry.id   AF-A0A962MVU8-F1
#
_cell.length_a   1.000
_cell.length_b   1.000
_cell.length_c   1.000
_cell.angle_alpha   90.00
_cell.angle_beta   90.00
_cell.angle_gamma   90.00
#
_symmetry.space_group_name_H-M   'P 1'
#
loop_
_entity.id
_entity.type
_entity.pdbx_description
1 polymer ?
#
loop_
_entity_poly.entity_id
_entity_poly.type
_entity_poly.pdbx_seq_one_letter_code
_entity_poly.pdbx_strand_id
1 'polypeptide(L)'
;MRISPSPTSVAITAPACKDNRQAHGHGVRVRDQLTSLLNDLERELRLQGRWQPGQPPAEALTSTEPFAVDVLDFDQWLQWILLPRMHELLRRQLPLPMNCAIQPMAEEVYPPDDAGGLRITAIVAEIDTLLTDGRSSLN
;
A
#
# COMPACT_ATOMS: atom_id res chain seq x y z
N MET A 1 26.08 40.43 -29.40
CA MET A 1 25.42 40.26 -28.08
C MET A 1 24.65 38.93 -28.14
N ARG A 2 24.86 38.07 -27.13
CA ARG A 2 24.44 36.66 -26.98
C ARG A 2 23.00 36.38 -27.50
N ILE A 3 22.80 35.53 -28.51
CA ILE A 3 22.49 34.08 -28.48
C ILE A 3 21.36 33.67 -27.50
N SER A 4 20.22 33.32 -28.12
CA SER A 4 19.13 32.39 -27.75
C SER A 4 18.12 32.73 -26.63
N PRO A 5 16.83 32.87 -26.98
CA PRO A 5 15.72 32.35 -26.19
C PRO A 5 15.55 30.84 -26.42
N SER A 6 15.54 30.04 -25.36
CA SER A 6 15.20 28.61 -25.41
C SER A 6 13.75 28.40 -25.00
N PRO A 7 12.84 28.05 -25.92
CA PRO A 7 11.63 27.33 -25.59
C PRO A 7 11.95 25.84 -25.61
N THR A 8 12.20 25.24 -24.45
CA THR A 8 12.27 23.77 -24.35
C THR A 8 10.85 23.23 -24.37
N SER A 9 10.42 22.87 -25.57
CA SER A 9 9.30 21.99 -25.83
C SER A 9 9.61 20.60 -25.24
N VAL A 10 8.72 20.09 -24.39
CA VAL A 10 8.51 18.65 -24.28
C VAL A 10 7.01 18.42 -24.37
N ALA A 11 6.59 18.03 -25.57
CA ALA A 11 5.34 17.35 -25.78
C ALA A 11 5.41 15.98 -25.06
N ILE A 12 4.48 15.74 -24.13
CA ILE A 12 4.07 14.37 -23.78
C ILE A 12 2.58 14.29 -24.10
N THR A 13 2.32 13.99 -25.36
CA THR A 13 1.09 13.35 -25.81
C THR A 13 1.12 11.91 -25.32
N ALA A 14 0.11 11.47 -24.57
CA ALA A 14 -0.37 10.10 -24.65
C ALA A 14 -1.85 10.04 -24.20
N PRO A 15 -2.78 9.69 -25.10
CA PRO A 15 -4.15 9.37 -24.72
C PRO A 15 -4.15 7.99 -24.06
N ALA A 16 -4.90 7.84 -22.96
CA ALA A 16 -5.20 6.54 -22.38
C ALA A 16 -6.10 5.74 -23.34
N CYS A 17 -5.48 5.11 -24.34
CA CYS A 17 -6.11 4.19 -25.28
C CYS A 17 -5.91 2.75 -24.78
N LYS A 18 -7.03 2.03 -24.72
CA LYS A 18 -7.28 0.67 -24.26
C LYS A 18 -6.36 -0.43 -24.84
N ASP A 19 -6.31 -1.51 -24.06
CA ASP A 19 -6.03 -2.91 -24.39
C ASP A 19 -4.55 -3.31 -24.47
N ASN A 20 -4.12 -4.11 -23.49
CA ASN A 20 -3.14 -5.16 -23.74
C ASN A 20 -3.55 -6.44 -23.01
N ARG A 21 -4.35 -7.24 -23.72
CA ARG A 21 -4.82 -8.57 -23.32
C ARG A 21 -3.65 -9.58 -23.26
N GLN A 22 -3.28 -9.93 -22.03
CA GLN A 22 -2.81 -11.25 -21.55
C GLN A 22 -1.61 -11.95 -22.24
N ALA A 23 -0.43 -11.96 -21.58
CA ALA A 23 0.54 -13.08 -21.58
C ALA A 23 1.67 -13.04 -20.50
N HIS A 24 1.47 -12.44 -19.31
CA HIS A 24 2.41 -12.53 -18.16
C HIS A 24 1.69 -12.79 -16.81
N GLY A 25 0.63 -13.60 -16.88
CA GLY A 25 -0.69 -13.19 -16.39
C GLY A 25 -1.10 -13.41 -14.93
N HIS A 26 -0.24 -13.91 -14.03
CA HIS A 26 -0.64 -14.14 -12.62
C HIS A 26 0.16 -13.27 -11.63
N GLY A 27 1.49 -13.37 -11.62
CA GLY A 27 2.33 -12.62 -10.65
C GLY A 27 2.32 -11.09 -10.84
N VAL A 28 2.16 -10.61 -12.08
CA VAL A 28 2.07 -9.16 -12.35
C VAL A 28 0.75 -8.59 -11.84
N ARG A 29 -0.37 -9.32 -12.03
CA ARG A 29 -1.70 -8.89 -11.56
C ARG A 29 -1.80 -8.77 -10.05
N VAL A 30 -1.23 -9.72 -9.31
CA VAL A 30 -1.23 -9.69 -7.84
C VAL A 30 -0.52 -8.43 -7.33
N ARG A 31 0.59 -8.04 -7.96
CA ARG A 31 1.35 -6.84 -7.59
C ARG A 31 0.63 -5.55 -7.95
N ASP A 32 0.01 -5.50 -9.13
CA ASP A 32 -0.85 -4.38 -9.54
C ASP A 32 -2.07 -4.23 -8.61
N GLN A 33 -2.72 -5.34 -8.26
CA GLN A 33 -3.84 -5.35 -7.30
C GLN A 33 -3.39 -4.90 -5.92
N LEU A 34 -2.26 -5.39 -5.42
CA LEU A 34 -1.68 -4.94 -4.15
C LEU A 34 -1.43 -3.43 -4.17
N THR A 35 -0.87 -2.92 -5.27
CA THR A 35 -0.65 -1.47 -5.44
C THR A 35 -1.96 -0.68 -5.41
N SER A 36 -3.02 -1.19 -6.06
CA SER A 36 -4.34 -0.56 -6.00
C SER A 36 -4.89 -0.54 -4.58
N LEU A 37 -4.83 -1.68 -3.87
CA LEU A 37 -5.30 -1.80 -2.49
C LEU A 37 -4.53 -0.87 -1.54
N LEU A 38 -3.21 -0.74 -1.69
CA LEU A 38 -2.40 0.20 -0.89
C LEU A 38 -2.82 1.66 -1.13
N ASN A 39 -3.10 2.03 -2.38
CA ASN A 39 -3.59 3.36 -2.70
C ASN A 39 -5.00 3.62 -2.14
N ASP A 40 -5.88 2.61 -2.18
CA ASP A 40 -7.21 2.71 -1.59
C ASP A 40 -7.15 2.78 -0.06
N LEU A 41 -6.23 2.05 0.58
CA LEU A 41 -5.95 2.15 2.01
C LEU A 41 -5.53 3.57 2.41
N GLU A 42 -4.57 4.15 1.69
CA GLU A 42 -4.10 5.53 1.90
C GLU A 42 -5.24 6.54 1.71
N ARG A 43 -6.05 6.36 0.67
CA ARG A 43 -7.21 7.20 0.41
C ARG A 43 -8.22 7.11 1.56
N GLU A 44 -8.56 5.91 2.00
CA GLU A 44 -9.53 5.69 3.08
C GLU A 44 -9.02 6.29 4.39
N LEU A 45 -7.75 6.07 4.76
CA LEU A 45 -7.13 6.70 5.93
C LEU A 45 -7.24 8.24 5.89
N ARG A 46 -7.03 8.84 4.71
CA ARG A 46 -7.19 10.30 4.54
C ARG A 46 -8.63 10.75 4.61
N LEU A 47 -9.55 10.02 3.99
CA LEU A 47 -10.99 10.33 3.99
C LEU A 47 -11.56 10.26 5.40
N GLN A 48 -11.14 9.27 6.20
CA GLN A 48 -11.54 9.12 7.59
C GLN A 48 -10.79 10.07 8.54
N GLY A 49 -9.86 10.90 8.03
CA GLY A 49 -9.06 11.81 8.85
C GLY A 49 -8.06 11.12 9.79
N ARG A 50 -7.77 9.84 9.54
CA ARG A 50 -6.84 9.00 10.33
C ARG A 50 -5.40 9.09 9.86
N TRP A 51 -5.20 9.60 8.64
CA TRP A 51 -3.88 9.88 8.09
C TRP A 51 -3.14 10.91 8.96
N GLN A 52 -2.06 10.47 9.61
CA GLN A 52 -1.28 11.37 10.47
C GLN A 52 -0.06 11.92 9.71
N PRO A 53 0.05 13.24 9.51
CA PRO A 53 1.21 13.85 8.86
C PRO A 53 2.45 13.95 9.77
N GLY A 54 2.29 13.68 11.08
CA GLY A 54 3.41 13.63 12.01
C GLY A 54 4.27 12.39 11.73
N GLN A 55 5.54 12.61 11.39
CA GLN A 55 6.48 11.50 11.24
C GLN A 55 6.75 10.90 12.63
N PRO A 56 6.53 9.60 12.84
CA PRO A 56 6.84 8.97 14.11
C PRO A 56 8.34 9.01 14.36
N PRO A 57 8.76 8.91 15.64
CA PRO A 57 10.17 8.81 15.97
C PRO A 57 10.82 7.63 15.23
N ALA A 58 12.05 7.82 14.76
CA ALA A 58 12.78 6.78 14.03
C ALA A 58 12.96 5.51 14.87
N GLU A 59 12.98 5.65 16.21
CA GLU A 59 12.98 4.54 17.15
C GLU A 59 11.72 3.67 17.01
N ALA A 60 10.54 4.27 16.75
CA ALA A 60 9.30 3.52 16.57
C ALA A 60 9.28 2.74 15.24
N LEU A 61 9.89 3.29 14.20
CA LEU A 61 10.03 2.63 12.89
C LEU A 61 11.00 1.45 12.91
N THR A 62 11.90 1.42 13.89
CA THR A 62 12.89 0.35 14.10
C THR A 62 12.48 -0.62 15.19
N SER A 63 11.23 -0.56 15.66
CA SER A 63 10.74 -1.50 16.67
C SER A 63 10.86 -2.95 16.21
N THR A 64 11.34 -3.79 17.12
CA THR A 64 11.51 -5.24 16.92
C THR A 64 10.21 -6.02 17.09
N GLU A 65 9.17 -5.38 17.63
CA GLU A 65 7.89 -6.03 17.93
C GLU A 65 6.95 -6.06 16.72
N PRO A 66 6.12 -7.12 16.60
CA PRO A 66 5.15 -7.24 15.52
C PRO A 66 4.15 -6.07 15.61
N PHE A 67 3.91 -5.41 14.47
CA PHE A 67 3.03 -4.24 14.37
C PHE A 67 3.44 -3.00 15.18
N ALA A 68 4.62 -2.99 15.81
CA ALA A 68 5.13 -1.89 16.63
C ALA A 68 4.11 -1.40 17.70
N VAL A 69 3.31 -2.33 18.25
CA VAL A 69 2.20 -2.03 19.17
C VAL A 69 2.61 -1.26 20.43
N ASP A 70 3.87 -1.37 20.83
CA ASP A 70 4.44 -0.71 22.01
C ASP A 70 4.78 0.77 21.80
N VAL A 71 4.93 1.21 20.55
CA VAL A 71 5.50 2.52 20.22
C VAL A 71 4.70 3.31 19.19
N LEU A 72 3.75 2.68 18.52
CA LEU A 72 3.07 3.24 17.37
C LEU A 72 1.58 2.85 17.35
N ASP A 73 0.71 3.82 17.05
CA ASP A 73 -0.69 3.51 16.76
C ASP A 73 -0.81 2.70 15.47
N PHE A 74 -1.87 1.90 15.38
CA PHE A 74 -2.15 1.07 14.22
C PHE A 74 -2.26 1.88 12.92
N ASP A 75 -2.96 3.03 12.93
CA ASP A 75 -3.07 3.93 11.78
C ASP A 75 -1.70 4.44 11.31
N GLN A 76 -0.83 4.81 12.26
CA GLN A 76 0.52 5.26 11.98
C GLN A 76 1.38 4.13 11.40
N TRP A 77 1.22 2.91 11.93
CA TRP A 77 1.90 1.72 11.42
C TRP A 77 1.53 1.42 9.96
N LEU A 78 0.25 1.53 9.61
CA LEU A 78 -0.21 1.33 8.23
C LEU A 78 0.47 2.29 7.25
N GLN A 79 0.51 3.58 7.56
CA GLN A 79 1.09 4.57 6.63
C GLN A 79 2.63 4.60 6.62
N TRP A 80 3.29 4.38 7.75
CA TRP A 80 4.74 4.58 7.89
C TRP A 80 5.55 3.29 7.79
N ILE A 81 4.95 2.14 8.08
CA ILE A 81 5.64 0.84 7.99
C ILE A 81 5.04 0.03 6.85
N LEU A 82 3.73 -0.20 6.83
CA LEU A 82 3.10 -1.08 5.84
C LEU A 82 3.23 -0.53 4.41
N LEU A 83 2.78 0.71 4.16
CA LEU A 83 2.84 1.33 2.82
C LEU A 83 4.26 1.33 2.23
N PRO A 84 5.29 1.91 2.87
CA PRO A 84 6.63 1.94 2.28
C PRO A 84 7.27 0.55 2.20
N ARG A 85 7.00 -0.35 3.17
CA ARG A 85 7.50 -1.73 3.13
C ARG A 85 6.92 -2.48 1.92
N MET A 86 5.61 -2.39 1.69
CA MET A 86 4.96 -3.05 0.56
C MET A 86 5.41 -2.46 -0.77
N HIS A 87 5.51 -1.13 -0.88
CA HIS A 87 6.07 -0.49 -2.07
C HIS A 87 7.52 -0.92 -2.35
N GLU A 88 8.35 -1.10 -1.32
CA GLU A 88 9.72 -1.57 -1.49
C GLU A 88 9.79 -2.99 -2.00
N LEU A 89 8.97 -3.88 -1.42
CA LEU A 89 8.84 -5.26 -1.90
C LEU A 89 8.36 -5.29 -3.35
N LEU A 90 7.40 -4.42 -3.69
CA LEU A 90 6.87 -4.21 -5.04
C LEU A 90 7.96 -3.76 -6.03
N ARG A 91 8.75 -2.74 -5.68
CA ARG A 91 9.85 -2.23 -6.52
C ARG A 91 10.97 -3.24 -6.70
N ARG A 92 11.36 -3.93 -5.63
CA ARG A 92 12.51 -4.86 -5.64
C ARG A 92 12.18 -6.25 -6.17
N GLN A 93 10.92 -6.54 -6.50
CA GLN A 93 10.50 -7.89 -6.90
C GLN A 93 10.84 -8.95 -5.84
N LEU A 94 10.86 -8.53 -4.58
CA LEU A 94 11.09 -9.42 -3.45
C LEU A 94 9.86 -10.30 -3.19
N PRO A 95 10.06 -11.49 -2.58
CA PRO A 95 8.96 -12.31 -2.13
C PRO A 95 8.12 -11.54 -1.13
N LEU A 96 6.80 -11.57 -1.33
CA LEU A 96 5.85 -10.91 -0.45
C LEU A 96 5.83 -11.65 0.91
N PRO A 97 5.63 -10.95 2.03
CA PRO A 97 5.55 -11.56 3.34
C PRO A 97 4.42 -12.60 3.37
N MET A 98 4.75 -13.80 3.85
CA MET A 98 3.88 -14.98 3.78
C MET A 98 2.78 -14.98 4.84
N ASN A 99 2.82 -14.04 5.80
CA ASN A 99 1.93 -13.99 6.95
C ASN A 99 1.75 -12.54 7.40
N CYS A 100 0.85 -11.83 6.72
CA CYS A 100 0.30 -10.58 7.22
C CYS A 100 -1.06 -10.92 7.83
N ALA A 101 -1.18 -10.67 9.13
CA ALA A 101 -2.44 -10.82 9.87
C ALA A 101 -2.83 -9.42 10.35
N ILE A 102 -3.06 -8.53 9.40
CA ILE A 102 -3.37 -7.13 9.66
C ILE A 102 -4.86 -6.99 9.96
N GLN A 103 -5.71 -7.78 9.28
CA GLN A 103 -7.16 -7.83 9.50
C GLN A 103 -7.57 -8.03 10.97
N PRO A 104 -7.10 -9.06 11.71
CA PRO A 104 -7.51 -9.24 13.10
C PRO A 104 -7.07 -8.07 13.99
N MET A 105 -5.92 -7.44 13.71
CA MET A 105 -5.49 -6.26 14.44
C MET A 105 -6.40 -5.05 14.15
N ALA A 106 -6.83 -4.87 12.90
CA ALA A 106 -7.76 -3.81 12.52
C ALA A 106 -9.14 -4.00 13.19
N GLU A 107 -9.61 -5.23 13.36
CA GLU A 107 -10.87 -5.53 14.07
C GLU A 107 -10.79 -5.23 15.57
N GLU A 108 -9.63 -5.45 16.19
CA GLU A 108 -9.43 -5.10 17.60
C GLU A 108 -9.33 -3.58 17.81
N VAL A 109 -8.74 -2.85 16.85
CA VAL A 109 -8.58 -1.39 16.94
C VAL A 109 -9.86 -0.65 16.55
N TYR A 110 -10.59 -1.15 15.55
CA TYR A 110 -11.77 -0.48 15.02
C TYR A 110 -13.06 -1.14 15.50
N PRO A 111 -13.92 -0.39 16.21
CA PRO A 111 -15.20 -0.92 16.66
C PRO A 111 -16.12 -1.22 15.47
N PRO A 112 -17.06 -2.18 15.62
CA PRO A 112 -18.00 -2.56 14.56
C PRO A 112 -18.98 -1.45 14.17
N ASP A 113 -19.18 -0.45 15.02
CA ASP A 113 -20.01 0.74 14.74
C ASP A 113 -19.27 1.78 13.88
N ASP A 114 -17.95 1.63 13.69
CA ASP A 114 -17.16 2.54 12.88
C ASP A 114 -17.10 2.08 11.41
N ALA A 115 -17.99 2.65 10.60
CA ALA A 115 -18.05 2.39 9.16
C ALA A 115 -16.73 2.73 8.43
N GLY A 116 -15.95 3.69 8.93
CA GLY A 116 -14.65 4.05 8.35
C GLY A 116 -13.59 2.99 8.62
N GLY A 117 -13.49 2.55 9.86
CA GLY A 117 -12.64 1.44 10.29
C GLY A 117 -12.98 0.14 9.58
N LEU A 118 -14.26 -0.20 9.43
CA LEU A 118 -14.70 -1.39 8.68
C LEU A 118 -14.21 -1.38 7.22
N ARG A 119 -14.19 -0.22 6.56
CA ARG A 119 -13.63 -0.12 5.19
C ARG A 119 -12.13 -0.38 5.18
N ILE A 120 -11.40 0.20 6.13
CA ILE A 120 -9.95 -0.02 6.27
C ILE A 120 -9.68 -1.50 6.54
N THR A 121 -10.43 -2.12 7.46
CA THR A 121 -10.38 -3.56 7.77
C THR A 121 -10.61 -4.41 6.52
N ALA A 122 -11.62 -4.07 5.71
CA ALA A 122 -11.90 -4.79 4.48
C ALA A 122 -10.72 -4.69 3.48
N ILE A 123 -10.11 -3.51 3.33
CA ILE A 123 -8.97 -3.32 2.43
C ILE A 123 -7.76 -4.14 2.90
N VAL A 124 -7.44 -4.11 4.20
CA VAL A 124 -6.32 -4.92 4.74
C VAL A 124 -6.61 -6.42 4.67
N ALA A 125 -7.87 -6.84 4.83
CA ALA A 125 -8.29 -8.22 4.65
C ALA A 125 -8.13 -8.69 3.20
N GLU A 126 -8.45 -7.84 2.22
CA GLU A 126 -8.20 -8.11 0.82
C GLU A 126 -6.70 -8.22 0.52
N ILE A 127 -5.87 -7.35 1.12
CA ILE A 127 -4.40 -7.45 1.02
C ILE A 127 -3.94 -8.81 1.57
N ASP A 128 -4.34 -9.18 2.78
CA ASP A 128 -3.95 -10.44 3.43
C ASP A 128 -4.38 -11.66 2.59
N THR A 129 -5.60 -11.62 2.04
CA THR A 129 -6.14 -12.66 1.16
C THR A 129 -5.34 -12.74 -0.14
N LEU A 130 -5.04 -11.60 -0.77
CA LEU A 130 -4.29 -11.52 -2.01
C LEU A 130 -2.86 -12.05 -1.85
N LEU A 131 -2.22 -11.75 -0.71
CA LEU A 131 -0.90 -12.26 -0.35
C LEU A 131 -0.92 -13.78 -0.10
N THR A 132 -1.99 -14.28 0.51
CA THR A 132 -2.19 -15.71 0.79
C THR A 132 -2.49 -16.49 -0.49
N ASP A 133 -3.37 -15.97 -1.35
CA ASP A 133 -3.81 -16.60 -2.60
C ASP A 133 -2.72 -16.62 -3.67
N GLY A 134 -1.94 -15.54 -3.78
CA GLY A 134 -0.79 -15.46 -4.70
C GLY A 134 0.27 -16.55 -4.47
N ARG A 135 0.25 -17.24 -3.32
CA ARG A 135 1.09 -18.40 -3.00
C ARG A 135 0.55 -19.73 -3.54
N SER A 136 -0.76 -19.87 -3.68
CA SER A 136 -1.43 -21.15 -4.00
C SER A 136 -1.12 -21.66 -5.41
N SER A 137 -0.62 -20.81 -6.31
CA SER A 137 -0.27 -21.19 -7.69
C SER A 137 1.15 -21.78 -7.86
N LEU A 138 1.87 -22.10 -6.78
CA LEU A 138 3.23 -22.69 -6.84
C LEU A 138 3.30 -24.20 -6.50
N ASN A 139 2.17 -24.93 -6.50
CA ASN A 139 2.17 -26.39 -6.28
C ASN A 139 1.91 -27.18 -7.56
#